data_AF-A0A846MET0-F1
#
_entry.id   AF-A0A846MET0-F1
#
_cell.length_a   1.000
_cell.length_b   1.000
_cell.length_c   1.000
_cell.angle_alpha   90.00
_cell.angle_beta   90.00
_cell.angle_gamma   90.00
#
_symmetry.space_group_name_H-M   'P 1'
#
loop_
_entity.id
_entity.type
_entity.pdbx_description
1 polymer ?
#
loop_
_entity_poly.entity_id
_entity_poly.type
_entity_poly.pdbx_seq_one_letter_code
_entity_poly.pdbx_strand_id
1 'polypeptide(L)'
;MLIHIVQRGETLWEIAQRYRVPIERIVAANGLKDANRLAVGQALVIPVPYRYHTVRPGETLWTIARRYGVSLSAIVQANRISNPSVLYIGTVLLIPPRTHTVQREETLGQIAARYGTTVQEILRVNRIADPNVISPGMVLTIPHSKQIIETNAFTIDPGEKGAQQVREVGRHLTYASPFAYTIRADGGLNPFNDAAIIQAIAAERVVPMMAITNFTYKDPGSRLAQTVLSDTQLQNRLLDNVVRTMREKGYRGLNIDFENVYPSDRERYNQFLQRAVERLHREGYFVSTSLAPKTSGEQKGLLYEAHDYPAHGRIVDFVVLMTYEWGYRLGPPQAISPIHQIRRVLDYAVSVIPRNKIFMGFQVYARDWVLPHVQGQEAETFSPQEAVERAIRYGAVIQYDPIAASPFYRYVDSQGRTHEVWFEDARSAQAKLDLVKEYQLRGISYWVLGYSYPENWTLLEGNFRIRKL
;
A
#
# COMPACT_ATOMS: atom_id res chain seq x y z
N MET A 1 -11.89 8.25 -7.50
CA MET A 1 -12.91 7.46 -6.80
C MET A 1 -13.42 8.30 -5.66
N LEU A 2 -14.68 8.08 -5.25
CA LEU A 2 -15.26 8.73 -4.09
C LEU A 2 -15.28 7.72 -2.93
N ILE A 3 -15.13 8.20 -1.71
CA ILE A 3 -15.37 7.40 -0.50
C ILE A 3 -16.67 7.90 0.12
N HIS A 4 -17.62 7.00 0.31
CA HIS A 4 -18.91 7.26 0.94
C HIS A 4 -18.96 6.59 2.31
N ILE A 5 -19.43 7.30 3.34
CA ILE A 5 -19.56 6.77 4.70
C ILE A 5 -21.02 6.46 4.98
N VAL A 6 -21.33 5.18 5.17
CA VAL A 6 -22.69 4.68 5.39
C VAL A 6 -23.28 5.33 6.65
N GLN A 7 -24.41 5.99 6.49
CA GLN A 7 -25.22 6.57 7.55
C GLN A 7 -26.30 5.59 8.01
N ARG A 8 -26.89 5.88 9.17
CA ARG A 8 -27.98 5.07 9.72
C ARG A 8 -29.15 5.03 8.75
N GLY A 9 -29.56 3.81 8.38
CA GLY A 9 -30.71 3.55 7.53
C GLY A 9 -30.43 3.55 6.03
N GLU A 10 -29.21 3.88 5.59
CA GLU A 10 -28.86 3.85 4.17
C GLU A 10 -28.75 2.42 3.64
N THR A 11 -29.32 2.20 2.46
CA THR A 11 -29.18 0.97 1.70
C THR A 11 -28.17 1.14 0.56
N LEU A 12 -27.58 0.03 0.10
CA LEU A 12 -26.68 0.08 -1.05
C LEU A 12 -27.39 0.57 -2.32
N TRP A 13 -28.70 0.31 -2.45
CA TRP A 13 -29.52 0.82 -3.56
C TRP A 13 -29.62 2.35 -3.55
N GLU A 14 -29.92 2.96 -2.40
CA GLU A 14 -29.99 4.43 -2.28
C GLU A 14 -28.64 5.08 -2.57
N ILE A 15 -27.55 4.47 -2.09
CA ILE A 15 -26.18 4.92 -2.36
C ILE A 15 -25.86 4.83 -3.87
N ALA A 16 -26.21 3.70 -4.50
CA ALA A 16 -26.05 3.49 -5.94
C ALA A 16 -26.83 4.53 -6.76
N GLN A 17 -28.08 4.79 -6.41
CA GLN A 17 -28.92 5.81 -7.06
C GLN A 17 -28.35 7.21 -6.88
N ARG A 18 -27.92 7.56 -5.66
CA ARG A 18 -27.32 8.87 -5.35
C ARG A 18 -26.12 9.18 -6.24
N TYR A 19 -25.23 8.21 -6.41
CA TYR A 19 -24.01 8.39 -7.19
C TYR A 19 -24.14 8.00 -8.66
N ARG A 20 -25.29 7.44 -9.06
CA ARG A 20 -25.57 6.90 -10.40
C ARG A 20 -24.55 5.87 -10.83
N VAL A 21 -24.25 4.94 -9.93
CA VAL A 21 -23.31 3.84 -10.14
C VAL A 21 -24.08 2.51 -9.96
N PRO A 22 -23.98 1.56 -10.89
CA PRO A 22 -24.59 0.23 -10.71
C PRO A 22 -24.13 -0.44 -9.42
N ILE A 23 -25.05 -1.09 -8.71
CA ILE A 23 -24.80 -1.73 -7.41
C ILE A 23 -23.64 -2.72 -7.51
N GLU A 24 -23.59 -3.51 -8.59
CA GLU A 24 -22.58 -4.54 -8.82
C GLU A 24 -21.16 -3.96 -8.85
N ARG A 25 -21.02 -2.71 -9.31
CA ARG A 25 -19.72 -2.02 -9.30
C ARG A 25 -19.30 -1.60 -7.91
N ILE A 26 -20.25 -1.22 -7.06
CA ILE A 26 -19.96 -0.89 -5.67
C ILE A 26 -19.64 -2.16 -4.90
N VAL A 27 -20.42 -3.24 -5.10
CA VAL A 27 -20.14 -4.56 -4.52
C VAL A 27 -18.74 -5.04 -4.89
N ALA A 28 -18.38 -5.03 -6.18
CA ALA A 28 -17.07 -5.49 -6.64
C ALA A 28 -15.91 -4.61 -6.12
N ALA A 29 -16.07 -3.28 -6.08
CA ALA A 29 -15.04 -2.36 -5.60
C ALA A 29 -14.72 -2.50 -4.10
N ASN A 30 -15.68 -3.02 -3.32
CA ASN A 30 -15.59 -3.14 -1.86
C ASN A 30 -15.58 -4.61 -1.39
N GLY A 31 -15.68 -5.58 -2.30
CA GLY A 31 -15.80 -7.01 -2.00
C GLY A 31 -16.93 -7.35 -1.01
N LEU A 32 -18.07 -6.68 -1.13
CA LEU A 32 -19.20 -6.91 -0.22
C LEU A 32 -19.73 -8.34 -0.39
N LYS A 33 -19.69 -9.13 0.69
CA LYS A 33 -20.29 -10.49 0.71
C LYS A 33 -21.81 -10.45 0.66
N ASP A 34 -22.42 -9.46 1.30
CA ASP A 34 -23.87 -9.25 1.32
C ASP A 34 -24.18 -7.77 1.11
N ALA A 35 -24.79 -7.45 -0.04
CA ALA A 35 -25.16 -6.10 -0.44
C ALA A 35 -26.26 -5.47 0.44
N ASN A 36 -27.01 -6.28 1.19
CA ASN A 36 -28.12 -5.83 2.04
C ASN A 36 -27.69 -5.54 3.49
N ARG A 37 -26.42 -5.80 3.84
CA ARG A 37 -25.90 -5.64 5.19
C ARG A 37 -24.73 -4.66 5.19
N LEU A 38 -25.01 -3.43 5.62
CA LEU A 38 -24.00 -2.39 5.80
C LEU A 38 -23.90 -2.01 7.28
N ALA A 39 -22.70 -1.71 7.76
CA ALA A 39 -22.49 -1.14 9.09
C ALA A 39 -22.54 0.40 9.04
N VAL A 40 -23.13 1.04 10.05
CA VAL A 40 -23.04 2.49 10.20
C VAL A 40 -21.57 2.88 10.38
N GLY A 41 -21.10 3.85 9.61
CA GLY A 41 -19.71 4.28 9.59
C GLY A 41 -18.79 3.47 8.67
N GLN A 42 -19.29 2.43 8.00
CA GLN A 42 -18.56 1.69 6.97
C GLN A 42 -18.19 2.63 5.81
N ALA A 43 -16.93 2.58 5.37
CA ALA A 43 -16.45 3.37 4.25
C ALA A 43 -16.49 2.55 2.95
N LEU A 44 -17.24 3.02 1.96
CA LEU A 44 -17.37 2.40 0.65
C LEU A 44 -16.65 3.22 -0.43
N VAL A 45 -15.80 2.57 -1.21
CA VAL A 45 -15.29 3.10 -2.47
C VAL A 45 -16.40 3.08 -3.51
N ILE A 46 -16.81 4.26 -3.97
CA ILE A 46 -17.77 4.43 -5.05
C ILE A 46 -16.99 4.74 -6.34
N PRO A 47 -17.03 3.84 -7.36
CA PRO A 47 -16.26 4.00 -8.60
C PRO A 47 -16.95 4.97 -9.57
N VAL A 48 -17.10 6.22 -9.14
CA VAL A 48 -17.59 7.33 -9.96
C VAL A 48 -16.54 7.77 -11.01
N PRO A 49 -16.96 8.16 -12.23
CA PRO A 49 -16.05 8.69 -13.25
C PRO A 49 -15.64 10.14 -13.00
N TYR A 50 -16.32 10.84 -12.09
CA TYR A 50 -16.06 12.23 -11.70
C TYR A 50 -15.26 12.30 -10.39
N ARG A 51 -14.76 13.49 -10.08
CA ARG A 51 -14.04 13.80 -8.83
C ARG A 51 -14.73 14.92 -8.09
N TYR A 52 -14.46 15.06 -6.80
CA TYR A 52 -14.76 16.29 -6.08
C TYR A 52 -13.48 17.08 -5.82
N HIS A 53 -13.61 18.39 -5.81
CA HIS A 53 -12.51 19.30 -5.52
C HIS A 53 -13.00 20.38 -4.54
N THR A 54 -12.40 20.41 -3.35
CA THR A 54 -12.65 21.50 -2.39
C THR A 54 -11.76 22.68 -2.73
N VAL A 55 -12.38 23.82 -3.02
CA VAL A 55 -11.70 25.07 -3.40
C VAL A 55 -10.79 25.52 -2.26
N ARG A 56 -9.52 25.73 -2.59
CA ARG A 56 -8.49 26.25 -1.69
C ARG A 56 -8.30 27.76 -1.89
N PRO A 57 -7.68 28.46 -0.92
CA PRO A 57 -7.33 29.87 -1.08
C PRO A 57 -6.54 30.13 -2.38
N GLY A 58 -6.97 31.11 -3.16
CA GLY A 58 -6.31 31.53 -4.41
C GLY A 58 -6.66 30.72 -5.66
N GLU A 59 -7.54 29.71 -5.57
CA GLU A 59 -7.99 28.96 -6.75
C GLU A 59 -9.15 29.68 -7.47
N THR A 60 -9.20 29.53 -8.80
CA THR A 60 -10.31 29.98 -9.65
C THR A 60 -10.85 28.79 -10.42
N LEU A 61 -12.08 28.88 -10.95
CA LEU A 61 -12.62 27.82 -11.80
C LEU A 61 -11.71 27.53 -13.01
N TRP A 62 -11.01 28.55 -13.52
CA TRP A 62 -10.06 28.38 -14.62
C TRP A 62 -8.83 27.56 -14.18
N THR A 63 -8.21 27.89 -13.04
CA THR A 63 -7.03 27.13 -12.56
C THR A 63 -7.41 25.70 -12.18
N ILE A 64 -8.61 25.49 -11.63
CA ILE A 64 -9.16 24.18 -11.32
C ILE A 64 -9.44 23.38 -12.61
N ALA A 65 -10.14 23.97 -13.59
CA ALA A 65 -10.42 23.30 -14.86
C ALA A 65 -9.13 22.87 -15.56
N ARG A 66 -8.13 23.75 -15.60
CA ARG A 66 -6.79 23.47 -16.14
C ARG A 66 -6.09 22.34 -15.37
N ARG A 67 -6.15 22.32 -14.04
CA ARG A 67 -5.57 21.24 -13.21
C ARG A 67 -6.16 19.87 -13.55
N TYR A 68 -7.47 19.80 -13.75
CA TYR A 68 -8.15 18.53 -14.04
C TYR A 68 -8.24 18.22 -15.55
N GLY A 69 -7.78 19.12 -16.41
CA GLY A 69 -7.83 18.95 -17.86
C GLY A 69 -9.25 18.93 -18.43
N VAL A 70 -10.21 19.56 -17.74
CA VAL A 70 -11.60 19.70 -18.16
C VAL A 70 -11.89 21.13 -18.61
N SER A 71 -12.99 21.37 -19.33
CA SER A 71 -13.37 22.74 -19.67
C SER A 71 -14.01 23.44 -18.47
N LEU A 72 -13.82 24.76 -18.38
CA LEU A 72 -14.51 25.59 -17.38
C LEU A 72 -16.03 25.44 -17.52
N SER A 73 -16.55 25.41 -18.75
CA SER A 73 -17.98 25.21 -19.03
C SER A 73 -18.52 23.89 -18.49
N ALA A 74 -17.72 22.80 -18.57
CA ALA A 74 -18.13 21.52 -18.03
C ALA A 74 -18.23 21.55 -16.49
N ILE A 75 -17.31 22.23 -15.80
CA ILE A 75 -17.41 22.42 -14.34
C ILE A 75 -18.63 23.28 -14.00
N VAL A 76 -18.84 24.39 -14.70
CA VAL A 76 -19.99 25.29 -14.49
C VAL A 76 -21.30 24.54 -14.66
N GLN A 77 -21.44 23.75 -15.73
CA GLN A 77 -22.64 22.95 -16.00
C GLN A 77 -22.82 21.84 -14.97
N ALA A 78 -21.75 21.11 -14.64
CA ALA A 78 -21.79 20.02 -13.66
C ALA A 78 -22.20 20.50 -12.25
N ASN A 79 -21.83 21.73 -11.88
CA ASN A 79 -22.11 22.31 -10.58
C ASN A 79 -23.27 23.32 -10.57
N ARG A 80 -23.90 23.58 -11.73
CA ARG A 80 -24.97 24.58 -11.90
C ARG A 80 -24.56 25.97 -11.36
N ILE A 81 -23.33 26.38 -11.65
CA ILE A 81 -22.79 27.66 -11.16
C ILE A 81 -23.36 28.81 -11.97
N SER A 82 -24.06 29.74 -11.33
CA SER A 82 -24.64 30.91 -12.00
C SER A 82 -23.60 31.97 -12.35
N ASN A 83 -22.59 32.20 -11.49
CA ASN A 83 -21.52 33.17 -11.72
C ASN A 83 -20.13 32.51 -11.58
N PRO A 84 -19.46 32.18 -12.70
CA PRO A 84 -18.15 31.52 -12.69
C PRO A 84 -16.99 32.36 -12.10
N SER A 85 -17.20 33.67 -11.92
CA SER A 85 -16.17 34.58 -11.39
C SER A 85 -16.14 34.63 -9.86
N VAL A 86 -17.17 34.10 -9.20
CA VAL A 86 -17.29 34.07 -7.74
C VAL A 86 -17.12 32.63 -7.26
N LEU A 87 -16.03 32.37 -6.54
CA LEU A 87 -15.73 31.05 -6.01
C LEU A 87 -15.31 31.15 -4.55
N TYR A 88 -16.10 30.55 -3.66
CA TYR A 88 -15.84 30.59 -2.22
C TYR A 88 -14.89 29.47 -1.81
N ILE A 89 -13.93 29.80 -0.94
CA ILE A 89 -13.04 28.83 -0.32
C ILE A 89 -13.88 27.80 0.45
N GLY A 90 -13.52 26.52 0.36
CA GLY A 90 -14.26 25.43 0.95
C GLY A 90 -15.42 24.89 0.10
N THR A 91 -15.78 25.56 -1.01
CA THR A 91 -16.79 25.03 -1.95
C THR A 91 -16.33 23.68 -2.49
N VAL A 92 -17.22 22.68 -2.48
CA VAL A 92 -16.94 21.36 -3.07
C VAL A 92 -17.50 21.32 -4.49
N LEU A 93 -16.62 21.28 -5.48
CA LEU A 93 -16.98 21.21 -6.90
C LEU A 93 -16.98 19.77 -7.40
N LEU A 94 -18.04 19.37 -8.09
CA LEU A 94 -18.08 18.22 -8.97
C LEU A 94 -17.24 18.48 -10.22
N ILE A 95 -16.14 17.76 -10.36
CA ILE A 95 -15.27 17.79 -11.52
C ILE A 95 -15.68 16.64 -12.44
N PRO A 96 -16.29 16.90 -13.61
CA PRO A 96 -16.69 15.86 -14.54
C PRO A 96 -15.46 15.11 -15.09
N PRO A 97 -15.63 13.90 -15.65
CA PRO A 97 -14.55 13.25 -16.38
C PRO A 97 -14.06 14.14 -17.52
N ARG A 98 -12.75 14.13 -17.75
CA ARG A 98 -12.18 14.66 -18.99
C ARG A 98 -12.69 13.83 -20.15
N THR A 99 -13.15 14.48 -21.21
CA THR A 99 -13.60 13.80 -22.44
C THR A 99 -12.82 14.27 -23.66
N HIS A 100 -12.86 13.45 -24.70
CA HIS A 100 -12.29 13.73 -26.00
C HIS A 100 -13.24 13.21 -27.08
N THR A 101 -13.54 14.05 -28.07
CA THR A 101 -14.35 13.64 -29.23
C THR A 101 -13.41 13.21 -30.33
N VAL A 102 -13.49 11.94 -30.73
CA VAL A 102 -12.63 11.34 -31.76
C VAL A 102 -12.77 12.12 -33.06
N GLN A 103 -11.65 12.57 -33.63
CA GLN A 103 -11.61 13.27 -34.91
C GLN A 103 -11.53 12.29 -36.09
N ARG A 104 -11.75 12.78 -37.31
CA ARG A 104 -11.60 11.98 -38.54
C ARG A 104 -10.17 11.45 -38.64
N GLU A 105 -10.02 10.15 -38.90
CA GLU A 105 -8.74 9.43 -39.03
C GLU A 105 -7.84 9.43 -37.77
N GLU A 106 -8.37 9.86 -36.62
CA GLU A 106 -7.65 9.83 -35.35
C GLU A 106 -7.69 8.43 -34.71
N THR A 107 -6.54 7.97 -34.25
CA THR A 107 -6.35 6.66 -33.62
C THR A 107 -6.30 6.77 -32.10
N LEU A 108 -6.66 5.69 -31.39
CA LEU A 108 -6.49 5.62 -29.94
C LEU A 108 -5.03 5.84 -29.49
N GLY A 109 -4.05 5.46 -30.32
CA GLY A 109 -2.63 5.70 -30.03
C GLY A 109 -2.27 7.18 -29.99
N GLN A 110 -2.76 7.96 -30.97
CA GLN A 110 -2.59 9.42 -31.01
C GLN A 110 -3.31 10.10 -29.83
N ILE A 111 -4.52 9.66 -29.51
CA ILE A 111 -5.29 10.17 -28.37
C ILE A 111 -4.55 9.87 -27.06
N ALA A 112 -4.06 8.64 -26.88
CA ALA A 112 -3.31 8.23 -25.70
C ALA A 112 -2.04 9.08 -25.51
N ALA A 113 -1.26 9.27 -26.59
CA ALA A 113 -0.06 10.10 -26.58
C ALA A 113 -0.38 11.56 -26.24
N ARG A 114 -1.42 12.15 -26.86
CA ARG A 114 -1.87 13.52 -26.60
C ARG A 114 -2.19 13.79 -25.14
N TYR A 115 -2.74 12.79 -24.46
CA TYR A 115 -3.20 12.93 -23.07
C TYR A 115 -2.26 12.33 -22.03
N GLY A 116 -1.12 11.76 -22.43
CA GLY A 116 -0.16 11.15 -21.51
C GLY A 116 -0.73 9.93 -20.78
N THR A 117 -1.51 9.11 -21.51
CA THR A 117 -2.12 7.87 -21.01
C THR A 117 -1.83 6.69 -21.96
N THR A 118 -2.45 5.53 -21.75
CA THR A 118 -2.32 4.36 -22.62
C THR A 118 -3.63 4.02 -23.32
N VAL A 119 -3.53 3.38 -24.49
CA VAL A 119 -4.69 2.84 -25.22
C VAL A 119 -5.52 1.94 -24.30
N GLN A 120 -4.86 1.04 -23.56
CA GLN A 120 -5.54 0.12 -22.65
C GLN A 120 -6.32 0.83 -21.54
N GLU A 121 -5.79 1.92 -20.97
CA GLU A 121 -6.53 2.71 -19.96
C GLU A 121 -7.73 3.44 -20.58
N ILE A 122 -7.61 3.95 -21.82
CA ILE A 122 -8.74 4.55 -22.54
C ILE A 122 -9.83 3.50 -22.78
N LEU A 123 -9.47 2.33 -23.32
CA LEU A 123 -10.40 1.22 -23.57
C LEU A 123 -11.11 0.80 -22.29
N ARG A 124 -10.35 0.59 -21.21
CA ARG A 124 -10.86 0.15 -19.90
C ARG A 124 -11.87 1.14 -19.31
N VAL A 125 -11.57 2.44 -19.33
CA VAL A 125 -12.46 3.46 -18.77
C VAL A 125 -13.72 3.65 -19.61
N ASN A 126 -13.63 3.42 -20.93
CA ASN A 126 -14.76 3.53 -21.85
C ASN A 126 -15.51 2.22 -22.10
N ARG A 127 -15.07 1.10 -21.50
CA ARG A 127 -15.63 -0.25 -21.71
C ARG A 127 -15.65 -0.66 -23.18
N ILE A 128 -14.61 -0.30 -23.91
CA ILE A 128 -14.44 -0.68 -25.32
C ILE A 128 -13.58 -1.95 -25.34
N ALA A 129 -14.14 -3.06 -25.81
CA ALA A 129 -13.43 -4.33 -25.91
C ALA A 129 -12.52 -4.38 -27.14
N ASP A 130 -13.04 -3.92 -28.29
CA ASP A 130 -12.29 -3.88 -29.55
C ASP A 130 -11.83 -2.44 -29.86
N PRO A 131 -10.50 -2.19 -29.91
CA PRO A 131 -9.96 -0.86 -30.21
C PRO A 131 -10.33 -0.32 -31.59
N ASN A 132 -10.77 -1.17 -32.52
CA ASN A 132 -11.15 -0.77 -33.88
C ASN A 132 -12.56 -0.17 -33.97
N VAL A 133 -13.31 -0.15 -32.87
CA VAL A 133 -14.71 0.32 -32.82
C VAL A 133 -14.81 1.85 -32.64
N ILE A 134 -13.69 2.56 -32.52
CA ILE A 134 -13.74 4.03 -32.44
C ILE A 134 -14.12 4.65 -33.78
N SER A 135 -15.02 5.62 -33.76
CA SER A 135 -15.50 6.35 -34.95
C SER A 135 -15.47 7.86 -34.72
N PRO A 136 -15.29 8.67 -35.78
CA PRO A 136 -15.34 10.13 -35.64
C PRO A 136 -16.64 10.60 -34.99
N GLY A 137 -16.54 11.50 -34.02
CA GLY A 137 -17.68 11.98 -33.21
C GLY A 137 -17.93 11.17 -31.94
N MET A 138 -17.32 9.99 -31.77
CA MET A 138 -17.41 9.23 -30.51
C MET A 138 -16.76 10.01 -29.37
N VAL A 139 -17.47 10.15 -28.24
CA VAL A 139 -16.94 10.82 -27.04
C VAL A 139 -16.32 9.80 -26.10
N LEU A 140 -15.01 9.88 -25.94
CA LEU A 140 -14.22 9.05 -25.03
C LEU A 140 -13.98 9.80 -23.72
N THR A 141 -14.21 9.13 -22.59
CA THR A 141 -13.65 9.53 -21.30
C THR A 141 -12.15 9.29 -21.29
N ILE A 142 -11.39 10.32 -20.98
CA ILE A 142 -9.94 10.28 -20.92
C ILE A 142 -9.51 10.12 -19.46
N PRO A 143 -8.84 9.00 -19.11
CA PRO A 143 -8.29 8.83 -17.78
C PRO A 143 -7.27 9.92 -17.46
N HIS A 144 -7.26 10.35 -16.20
CA HIS A 144 -6.21 11.24 -15.72
C HIS A 144 -4.87 10.50 -15.70
N SER A 145 -3.79 11.20 -16.04
CA SER A 145 -2.45 10.65 -15.84
C SER A 145 -2.25 10.33 -14.36
N LYS A 146 -1.74 9.14 -14.07
CA LYS A 146 -1.47 8.67 -12.71
C LYS A 146 0.03 8.68 -12.49
N GLN A 147 0.45 9.05 -11.29
CA GLN A 147 1.85 8.90 -10.90
C GLN A 147 2.24 7.42 -11.03
N ILE A 148 3.42 7.18 -11.57
CA ILE A 148 3.99 5.84 -11.65
C ILE A 148 4.72 5.58 -10.34
N ILE A 149 4.34 4.52 -9.65
CA ILE A 149 5.05 4.04 -8.46
C ILE A 149 5.40 2.57 -8.63
N GLU A 150 6.26 2.11 -7.75
CA GLU A 150 6.49 0.69 -7.55
C GLU A 150 5.73 0.21 -6.32
N THR A 151 5.41 -1.08 -6.30
CA THR A 151 4.70 -1.70 -5.17
C THR A 151 5.35 -3.02 -4.82
N ASN A 152 5.51 -3.27 -3.52
CA ASN A 152 5.98 -4.54 -2.98
C ASN A 152 4.91 -5.15 -2.08
N ALA A 153 4.90 -6.47 -1.94
CA ALA A 153 4.13 -7.13 -0.90
C ALA A 153 4.87 -8.38 -0.40
N PHE A 154 4.80 -8.60 0.91
CA PHE A 154 5.32 -9.81 1.53
C PHE A 154 4.24 -10.90 1.65
N THR A 155 4.64 -12.16 1.59
CA THR A 155 3.81 -13.31 1.97
C THR A 155 4.56 -14.20 2.95
N ILE A 156 3.95 -14.52 4.09
CA ILE A 156 4.51 -15.44 5.10
C ILE A 156 3.99 -16.87 4.94
N ASP A 157 2.96 -17.07 4.12
CA ASP A 157 2.39 -18.38 3.88
C ASP A 157 3.22 -19.16 2.84
N PRO A 158 3.69 -20.38 3.16
CA PRO A 158 4.50 -21.17 2.24
C PRO A 158 3.64 -21.84 1.15
N GLY A 159 4.32 -22.27 0.09
CA GLY A 159 3.75 -23.15 -0.94
C GLY A 159 2.55 -22.55 -1.68
N GLU A 160 1.55 -23.37 -1.94
CA GLU A 160 0.42 -23.01 -2.79
C GLU A 160 -0.45 -21.89 -2.19
N LYS A 161 -0.53 -21.80 -0.86
CA LYS A 161 -1.27 -20.74 -0.17
C LYS A 161 -0.66 -19.36 -0.45
N GLY A 162 0.66 -19.23 -0.32
CA GLY A 162 1.36 -18.00 -0.71
C GLY A 162 1.26 -17.71 -2.21
N ALA A 163 1.28 -18.76 -3.05
CA ALA A 163 1.12 -18.63 -4.49
C ALA A 163 -0.26 -18.07 -4.88
N GLN A 164 -1.33 -18.53 -4.22
CA GLN A 164 -2.67 -18.01 -4.40
C GLN A 164 -2.77 -16.52 -4.03
N GLN A 165 -2.21 -16.16 -2.87
CA GLN A 165 -2.17 -14.76 -2.42
C GLN A 165 -1.49 -13.84 -3.43
N VAL A 166 -0.40 -14.29 -4.06
CA VAL A 166 0.26 -13.53 -5.14
C VAL A 166 -0.64 -13.40 -6.36
N ARG A 167 -1.30 -14.48 -6.82
CA ARG A 167 -2.18 -14.43 -8.01
C ARG A 167 -3.37 -13.49 -7.81
N GLU A 168 -3.92 -13.42 -6.61
CA GLU A 168 -5.05 -12.54 -6.29
C GLU A 168 -4.72 -11.06 -6.47
N VAL A 169 -3.47 -10.66 -6.22
CA VAL A 169 -3.07 -9.24 -6.24
C VAL A 169 -1.95 -8.91 -7.23
N GLY A 170 -1.44 -9.88 -7.99
CA GLY A 170 -0.22 -9.77 -8.78
C GLY A 170 -0.22 -8.61 -9.78
N ARG A 171 -1.38 -8.31 -10.38
CA ARG A 171 -1.57 -7.12 -11.24
C ARG A 171 -1.22 -5.79 -10.55
N HIS A 172 -1.31 -5.73 -9.24
CA HIS A 172 -1.03 -4.55 -8.41
C HIS A 172 0.41 -4.48 -7.90
N LEU A 173 1.27 -5.46 -8.21
CA LEU A 173 2.62 -5.58 -7.67
C LEU A 173 3.72 -5.33 -8.69
N THR A 174 4.77 -4.60 -8.30
CA THR A 174 6.08 -4.61 -8.97
C THR A 174 6.93 -5.75 -8.46
N TYR A 175 6.97 -5.92 -7.14
CA TYR A 175 7.72 -6.95 -6.42
C TYR A 175 6.80 -7.79 -5.56
N ALA A 176 7.16 -9.05 -5.35
CA ALA A 176 6.60 -9.86 -4.27
C ALA A 176 7.72 -10.64 -3.58
N SER A 177 7.59 -10.75 -2.26
CA SER A 177 8.63 -11.26 -1.38
C SER A 177 8.12 -12.40 -0.50
N PRO A 178 8.48 -13.66 -0.82
CA PRO A 178 8.35 -14.78 0.11
C PRO A 178 9.16 -14.50 1.38
N PHE A 179 8.50 -14.53 2.54
CA PHE A 179 9.08 -14.18 3.83
C PHE A 179 9.13 -15.42 4.76
N ALA A 180 10.29 -15.93 5.15
CA ALA A 180 11.64 -15.54 4.73
C ALA A 180 12.63 -16.70 4.93
N TYR A 181 13.83 -16.57 4.36
CA TYR A 181 14.96 -17.42 4.71
C TYR A 181 15.63 -16.88 5.98
N THR A 182 15.61 -17.65 7.07
CA THR A 182 16.35 -17.25 8.28
C THR A 182 17.82 -17.61 8.11
N ILE A 183 18.73 -16.67 8.40
CA ILE A 183 20.16 -16.94 8.39
C ILE A 183 20.54 -17.90 9.53
N ARG A 184 21.71 -18.51 9.43
CA ARG A 184 22.26 -19.39 10.47
C ARG A 184 23.64 -18.91 10.92
N ALA A 185 24.04 -19.29 12.13
CA ALA A 185 25.31 -18.90 12.73
C ALA A 185 26.53 -19.40 11.94
N ASP A 186 26.36 -20.44 11.11
CA ASP A 186 27.40 -20.99 10.23
C ASP A 186 27.51 -20.26 8.88
N GLY A 187 26.71 -19.21 8.66
CA GLY A 187 26.57 -18.52 7.36
C GLY A 187 25.64 -19.24 6.38
N GLY A 188 24.90 -20.26 6.82
CA GLY A 188 23.88 -20.94 6.03
C GLY A 188 22.52 -20.24 6.05
N LEU A 189 21.55 -20.84 5.35
CA LEU A 189 20.16 -20.40 5.30
C LEU A 189 19.24 -21.56 5.72
N ASN A 190 18.22 -21.26 6.51
CA ASN A 190 17.06 -22.13 6.68
C ASN A 190 16.11 -21.91 5.50
N PRO A 191 15.77 -22.96 4.72
CA PRO A 191 14.98 -22.80 3.52
C PRO A 191 13.53 -22.42 3.83
N PHE A 192 12.94 -21.61 2.96
CA PHE A 192 11.51 -21.33 2.93
C PHE A 192 10.87 -22.02 1.71
N ASN A 193 9.66 -22.57 1.87
CA ASN A 193 8.95 -23.24 0.78
C ASN A 193 8.29 -22.20 -0.14
N ASP A 194 9.04 -21.71 -1.11
CA ASP A 194 8.69 -20.60 -2.01
C ASP A 194 8.49 -21.00 -3.48
N ALA A 195 8.69 -22.28 -3.85
CA ALA A 195 8.71 -22.69 -5.26
C ALA A 195 7.42 -22.32 -6.00
N ALA A 196 6.25 -22.66 -5.44
CA ALA A 196 4.95 -22.30 -6.00
C ALA A 196 4.72 -20.78 -6.02
N ILE A 197 5.26 -20.06 -5.02
CA ILE A 197 5.14 -18.60 -4.91
C ILE A 197 5.91 -17.94 -6.05
N ILE A 198 7.15 -18.36 -6.31
CA ILE A 198 7.97 -17.82 -7.40
C ILE A 198 7.32 -18.09 -8.77
N GLN A 199 6.73 -19.26 -8.96
CA GLN A 199 5.98 -19.57 -10.18
C GLN A 199 4.78 -18.62 -10.36
N ALA A 200 4.00 -18.37 -9.30
CA ALA A 200 2.91 -17.41 -9.33
C ALA A 200 3.39 -15.98 -9.62
N ILE A 201 4.51 -15.57 -9.01
CA ILE A 201 5.14 -14.26 -9.25
C ILE A 201 5.48 -14.10 -10.73
N ALA A 202 6.10 -15.12 -11.34
CA ALA A 202 6.45 -15.09 -12.75
C ALA A 202 5.19 -15.04 -13.67
N ALA A 203 4.15 -15.80 -13.34
CA ALA A 203 2.88 -15.81 -14.09
C ALA A 203 2.21 -14.42 -14.10
N GLU A 204 2.30 -13.68 -13.00
CA GLU A 204 1.75 -12.33 -12.83
C GLU A 204 2.66 -11.21 -13.36
N ARG A 205 3.80 -11.58 -13.99
CA ARG A 205 4.83 -10.65 -14.46
C ARG A 205 5.30 -9.72 -13.33
N VAL A 206 5.47 -10.27 -12.14
CA VAL A 206 5.98 -9.61 -10.94
C VAL A 206 7.45 -10.02 -10.75
N VAL A 207 8.24 -9.19 -10.08
CA VAL A 207 9.65 -9.47 -9.80
C VAL A 207 9.80 -10.21 -8.46
N PRO A 208 10.37 -11.43 -8.41
CA PRO A 208 10.62 -12.13 -7.15
C PRO A 208 11.79 -11.49 -6.40
N MET A 209 11.55 -11.06 -5.16
CA MET A 209 12.57 -10.51 -4.27
C MET A 209 12.73 -11.41 -3.03
N MET A 210 13.90 -12.02 -2.88
CA MET A 210 14.22 -12.91 -1.76
C MET A 210 14.34 -12.10 -0.47
N ALA A 211 13.74 -12.54 0.63
CA ALA A 211 13.92 -11.93 1.95
C ALA A 211 14.79 -12.82 2.85
N ILE A 212 15.75 -12.21 3.55
CA ILE A 212 16.52 -12.88 4.61
C ILE A 212 16.32 -12.18 5.96
N THR A 213 16.24 -12.96 7.04
CA THR A 213 16.06 -12.45 8.42
C THR A 213 17.08 -13.04 9.39
N ASN A 214 17.34 -12.33 10.49
CA ASN A 214 18.12 -12.83 11.62
C ASN A 214 17.25 -13.31 12.80
N PHE A 215 15.93 -13.16 12.72
CA PHE A 215 15.00 -13.39 13.81
C PHE A 215 13.96 -14.46 13.48
N THR A 216 13.26 -14.91 14.52
CA THR A 216 12.07 -15.77 14.43
C THR A 216 10.99 -15.21 15.35
N TYR A 217 9.79 -15.79 15.34
CA TYR A 217 8.73 -15.42 16.29
C TYR A 217 9.10 -15.64 17.77
N LYS A 218 10.18 -16.39 18.07
CA LYS A 218 10.67 -16.68 19.43
C LYS A 218 11.96 -15.96 19.80
N ASP A 219 12.76 -15.56 18.82
CA ASP A 219 14.12 -15.05 19.04
C ASP A 219 14.30 -13.73 18.28
N PRO A 220 14.63 -12.61 18.96
CA PRO A 220 14.86 -11.32 18.32
C PRO A 220 16.08 -11.31 17.39
N GLY A 221 16.97 -12.32 17.46
CA GLY A 221 18.04 -12.48 16.48
C GLY A 221 19.30 -11.65 16.72
N SER A 222 19.38 -10.90 17.83
CA SER A 222 20.49 -9.96 18.10
C SER A 222 21.85 -10.65 18.15
N ARG A 223 21.94 -11.78 18.87
CA ARG A 223 23.19 -12.57 18.98
C ARG A 223 23.58 -13.19 17.64
N LEU A 224 22.60 -13.70 16.90
CA LEU A 224 22.84 -14.29 15.58
C LEU A 224 23.38 -13.24 14.59
N ALA A 225 22.77 -12.05 14.57
CA ALA A 225 23.29 -10.93 13.78
C ALA A 225 24.71 -10.57 14.19
N GLN A 226 24.99 -10.42 15.49
CA GLN A 226 26.35 -10.14 15.98
C GLN A 226 27.37 -11.18 15.52
N THR A 227 27.06 -12.48 15.62
CA THR A 227 27.93 -13.58 15.19
C THR A 227 28.29 -13.43 13.71
N VAL A 228 27.29 -13.24 12.84
CA VAL A 228 27.53 -13.13 11.39
C VAL A 228 28.21 -11.81 11.03
N LEU A 229 27.77 -10.69 11.61
CA LEU A 229 28.31 -9.35 11.31
C LEU A 229 29.74 -9.15 11.82
N SER A 230 30.18 -9.92 12.81
CA SER A 230 31.54 -9.82 13.36
C SER A 230 32.60 -10.62 12.59
N ASP A 231 32.20 -11.53 11.70
CA ASP A 231 33.11 -12.43 10.99
C ASP A 231 32.96 -12.32 9.47
N THR A 232 34.01 -11.86 8.79
CA THR A 232 34.00 -11.68 7.32
C THR A 232 33.87 -13.00 6.56
N GLN A 233 34.37 -14.12 7.08
CA GLN A 233 34.20 -15.44 6.45
C GLN A 233 32.74 -15.89 6.53
N LEU A 234 32.06 -15.68 7.66
CA LEU A 234 30.63 -15.96 7.79
C LEU A 234 29.79 -15.06 6.86
N GLN A 235 30.12 -13.77 6.76
CA GLN A 235 29.48 -12.87 5.80
C GLN A 235 29.64 -13.36 4.36
N ASN A 236 30.85 -13.73 3.96
CA ASN A 236 31.12 -14.22 2.60
C ASN A 236 30.34 -15.51 2.33
N ARG A 237 30.34 -16.47 3.26
CA ARG A 237 29.60 -17.72 3.11
C ARG A 237 28.09 -17.48 3.03
N LEU A 238 27.55 -16.57 3.83
CA LEU A 238 26.15 -16.16 3.75
C LEU A 238 25.81 -15.59 2.38
N LEU A 239 26.61 -14.66 1.87
CA LEU A 239 26.39 -14.04 0.56
C LEU A 239 26.55 -15.05 -0.58
N ASP A 240 27.48 -16.00 -0.50
CA ASP A 240 27.62 -17.09 -1.47
C ASP A 240 26.36 -17.98 -1.49
N ASN A 241 25.83 -18.32 -0.30
CA ASN A 241 24.58 -19.07 -0.17
C ASN A 241 23.38 -18.30 -0.75
N VAL A 242 23.28 -17.01 -0.46
CA VAL A 242 22.22 -16.13 -0.99
C VAL A 242 22.29 -16.07 -2.51
N VAL A 243 23.45 -15.76 -3.10
CA VAL A 243 23.61 -15.66 -4.57
C VAL A 243 23.28 -17.00 -5.24
N ARG A 244 23.74 -18.12 -4.67
CA ARG A 244 23.42 -19.45 -5.17
C ARG A 244 21.92 -19.71 -5.18
N THR A 245 21.25 -19.51 -4.04
CA THR A 245 19.80 -19.72 -3.92
C THR A 245 19.03 -18.78 -4.85
N MET A 246 19.43 -17.52 -4.96
CA MET A 246 18.79 -16.56 -5.87
C MET A 246 18.90 -17.00 -7.32
N ARG A 247 20.09 -17.45 -7.76
CA ARG A 247 20.32 -17.94 -9.12
C ARG A 247 19.52 -19.21 -9.41
N GLU A 248 19.54 -20.17 -8.49
CA GLU A 248 18.82 -21.45 -8.64
C GLU A 248 17.30 -21.26 -8.73
N LYS A 249 16.75 -20.31 -7.94
CA LYS A 249 15.30 -20.10 -7.86
C LYS A 249 14.78 -18.98 -8.75
N GLY A 250 15.65 -18.21 -9.39
CA GLY A 250 15.25 -17.12 -10.29
C GLY A 250 14.81 -15.83 -9.57
N TYR A 251 15.28 -15.60 -8.34
CA TYR A 251 15.13 -14.31 -7.67
C TYR A 251 15.88 -13.21 -8.43
N ARG A 252 15.39 -11.96 -8.35
CA ARG A 252 15.98 -10.81 -9.05
C ARG A 252 16.51 -9.72 -8.12
N GLY A 253 16.26 -9.85 -6.82
CA GLY A 253 16.84 -8.99 -5.81
C GLY A 253 16.71 -9.58 -4.41
N LEU A 254 17.41 -8.95 -3.48
CA LEU A 254 17.49 -9.34 -2.07
C LEU A 254 16.92 -8.23 -1.19
N ASN A 255 16.08 -8.59 -0.24
CA ASN A 255 15.69 -7.77 0.90
C ASN A 255 16.38 -8.33 2.15
N ILE A 256 17.16 -7.49 2.82
CA ILE A 256 17.83 -7.81 4.08
C ILE A 256 17.00 -7.19 5.21
N ASP A 257 16.35 -8.04 5.99
CA ASP A 257 15.50 -7.65 7.11
C ASP A 257 16.13 -8.12 8.43
N PHE A 258 17.23 -7.45 8.80
CA PHE A 258 17.87 -7.71 10.08
C PHE A 258 17.33 -6.76 11.15
N GLU A 259 16.59 -7.30 12.10
CA GLU A 259 16.00 -6.55 13.20
C GLU A 259 16.74 -6.79 14.52
N ASN A 260 16.57 -5.89 15.48
CA ASN A 260 17.15 -5.98 16.82
C ASN A 260 18.68 -6.21 16.81
N VAL A 261 19.39 -5.74 15.79
CA VAL A 261 20.86 -5.75 15.73
C VAL A 261 21.39 -4.87 16.86
N TYR A 262 22.41 -5.34 17.60
CA TYR A 262 22.93 -4.56 18.72
C TYR A 262 23.43 -3.19 18.27
N PRO A 263 23.23 -2.13 19.07
CA PRO A 263 23.73 -0.78 18.74
C PRO A 263 25.23 -0.75 18.44
N SER A 264 26.04 -1.58 19.12
CA SER A 264 27.48 -1.73 18.89
C SER A 264 27.85 -2.28 17.52
N ASP A 265 26.94 -2.99 16.85
CA ASP A 265 27.15 -3.62 15.55
C ASP A 265 26.65 -2.76 14.38
N ARG A 266 26.21 -1.53 14.62
CA ARG A 266 25.73 -0.57 13.59
C ARG A 266 26.69 -0.46 12.41
N GLU A 267 27.98 -0.21 12.65
CA GLU A 267 28.96 -0.08 11.57
C GLU A 267 29.26 -1.41 10.88
N ARG A 268 29.23 -2.53 11.63
CA ARG A 268 29.39 -3.86 11.04
C ARG A 268 28.24 -4.18 10.11
N TYR A 269 27.02 -3.76 10.45
CA TYR A 269 25.86 -3.90 9.59
C TYR A 269 26.03 -3.05 8.32
N ASN A 270 26.42 -1.78 8.44
CA ASN A 270 26.73 -0.91 7.30
C ASN A 270 27.77 -1.52 6.35
N GLN A 271 28.85 -2.11 6.89
CA GLN A 271 29.90 -2.77 6.11
C GLN A 271 29.40 -4.05 5.43
N PHE A 272 28.58 -4.85 6.12
CA PHE A 272 27.93 -6.02 5.53
C PHE A 272 27.04 -5.63 4.34
N LEU A 273 26.26 -4.55 4.46
CA LEU A 273 25.43 -4.05 3.35
C LEU A 273 26.26 -3.60 2.15
N GLN A 274 27.39 -2.92 2.37
CA GLN A 274 28.31 -2.55 1.27
C GLN A 274 28.81 -3.81 0.54
N ARG A 275 29.26 -4.81 1.30
CA ARG A 275 29.72 -6.09 0.76
C ARG A 275 28.62 -6.83 0.00
N ALA A 276 27.40 -6.82 0.52
CA ALA A 276 26.23 -7.43 -0.11
C ALA A 276 25.92 -6.74 -1.45
N VAL A 277 25.82 -5.41 -1.47
CA VAL A 277 25.56 -4.62 -2.67
C VAL A 277 26.64 -4.84 -3.73
N GLU A 278 27.92 -4.72 -3.36
CA GLU A 278 29.03 -4.95 -4.29
C GLU A 278 29.01 -6.34 -4.92
N ARG A 279 28.64 -7.37 -4.15
CA ARG A 279 28.56 -8.74 -4.66
C ARG A 279 27.33 -8.94 -5.55
N LEU A 280 26.15 -8.51 -5.11
CA LEU A 280 24.89 -8.76 -5.81
C LEU A 280 24.76 -7.90 -7.08
N HIS A 281 25.25 -6.67 -7.08
CA HIS A 281 25.24 -5.80 -8.27
C HIS A 281 26.08 -6.37 -9.42
N ARG A 282 27.21 -7.03 -9.14
CA ARG A 282 28.04 -7.70 -10.17
C ARG A 282 27.30 -8.85 -10.86
N GLU A 283 26.31 -9.43 -10.19
CA GLU A 283 25.45 -10.49 -10.71
C GLU A 283 24.13 -9.95 -11.30
N GLY A 284 23.94 -8.63 -11.32
CA GLY A 284 22.73 -7.99 -11.86
C GLY A 284 21.51 -8.01 -10.94
N TYR A 285 21.70 -8.28 -9.64
CA TYR A 285 20.63 -8.25 -8.64
C TYR A 285 20.59 -6.91 -7.92
N PHE A 286 19.38 -6.42 -7.59
CA PHE A 286 19.22 -5.26 -6.70
C PHE A 286 19.17 -5.71 -5.23
N VAL A 287 19.47 -4.78 -4.31
CA VAL A 287 19.46 -5.00 -2.86
C VAL A 287 18.59 -3.95 -2.19
N SER A 288 17.79 -4.37 -1.22
CA SER A 288 17.00 -3.52 -0.35
C SER A 288 17.19 -3.90 1.11
N THR A 289 16.80 -2.99 2.02
CA THR A 289 16.72 -3.30 3.45
C THR A 289 15.37 -2.93 4.01
N SER A 290 14.90 -3.68 5.01
CA SER A 290 13.78 -3.30 5.86
C SER A 290 14.29 -2.53 7.07
N LEU A 291 13.63 -1.43 7.41
CA LEU A 291 14.10 -0.48 8.41
C LEU A 291 13.01 -0.18 9.45
N ALA A 292 13.39 -0.24 10.72
CA ALA A 292 12.53 0.19 11.83
C ALA A 292 12.11 1.66 11.67
N PRO A 293 10.89 2.04 12.07
CA PRO A 293 10.39 3.40 11.93
C PRO A 293 11.10 4.38 12.87
N LYS A 294 12.00 5.21 12.34
CA LYS A 294 12.74 6.23 13.10
C LYS A 294 12.20 7.63 12.82
N THR A 295 12.16 8.46 13.86
CA THR A 295 11.77 9.87 13.77
C THR A 295 12.95 10.84 13.95
N SER A 296 14.13 10.33 14.29
CA SER A 296 15.39 11.08 14.29
C SER A 296 16.60 10.13 14.18
N GLY A 297 17.81 10.69 14.00
CA GLY A 297 19.06 9.92 13.97
C GLY A 297 19.47 9.36 15.33
N GLU A 298 19.09 10.06 16.40
CA GLU A 298 19.45 9.82 17.79
C GLU A 298 18.50 8.85 18.50
N GLN A 299 17.40 8.44 17.84
CA GLN A 299 16.41 7.54 18.41
C GLN A 299 17.06 6.24 18.91
N LYS A 300 16.93 6.02 20.22
CA LYS A 300 17.51 4.90 20.96
C LYS A 300 16.60 3.69 21.01
N GLY A 301 17.19 2.52 21.30
CA GLY A 301 16.49 1.25 21.44
C GLY A 301 17.01 0.20 20.47
N LEU A 302 16.95 -1.05 20.91
CA LEU A 302 17.52 -2.22 20.21
C LEU A 302 17.01 -2.35 18.76
N LEU A 303 15.75 -2.00 18.50
CA LEU A 303 15.16 -2.04 17.17
C LEU A 303 15.68 -0.93 16.21
N TYR A 304 16.22 0.17 16.75
CA TYR A 304 16.42 1.42 16.00
C TYR A 304 17.88 1.81 15.79
N GLU A 305 18.76 1.55 16.76
CA GLU A 305 20.10 2.17 16.76
C GLU A 305 21.01 1.64 15.67
N ALA A 306 20.92 0.34 15.36
CA ALA A 306 21.69 -0.27 14.28
C ALA A 306 21.16 0.07 12.87
N HIS A 307 19.93 0.61 12.76
CA HIS A 307 19.34 1.08 11.52
C HIS A 307 19.81 2.50 11.18
N ASP A 308 20.94 2.59 10.47
CA ASP A 308 21.55 3.83 9.99
C ASP A 308 20.91 4.29 8.67
N TYR A 309 19.84 5.07 8.76
CA TYR A 309 19.09 5.57 7.59
C TYR A 309 20.00 6.23 6.52
N PRO A 310 20.87 7.20 6.85
CA PRO A 310 21.82 7.77 5.88
C PRO A 310 22.69 6.72 5.18
N ALA A 311 23.26 5.77 5.93
CA ALA A 311 24.11 4.73 5.34
C ALA A 311 23.31 3.79 4.44
N HIS A 312 22.18 3.26 4.91
CA HIS A 312 21.32 2.38 4.13
C HIS A 312 20.84 3.07 2.85
N GLY A 313 20.33 4.30 2.93
CA GLY A 313 19.87 5.07 1.77
C GLY A 313 20.96 5.34 0.73
N ARG A 314 22.22 5.48 1.16
CA ARG A 314 23.38 5.60 0.27
C ARG A 314 23.76 4.26 -0.36
N ILE A 315 23.72 3.17 0.40
CA ILE A 315 24.25 1.85 0.01
C ILE A 315 23.28 1.07 -0.87
N VAL A 316 22.03 0.88 -0.43
CA VAL A 316 21.08 -0.04 -1.11
C VAL A 316 20.23 0.66 -2.19
N ASP A 317 19.61 -0.12 -3.08
CA ASP A 317 18.79 0.39 -4.18
C ASP A 317 17.50 1.06 -3.70
N PHE A 318 16.91 0.52 -2.63
CA PHE A 318 15.79 1.12 -1.91
C PHE A 318 15.64 0.55 -0.49
N VAL A 319 14.86 1.24 0.33
CA VAL A 319 14.51 0.82 1.69
C VAL A 319 13.01 0.59 1.81
N VAL A 320 12.62 -0.32 2.68
CA VAL A 320 11.24 -0.54 3.11
C VAL A 320 11.12 -0.06 4.56
N LEU A 321 10.41 1.04 4.79
CA LEU A 321 10.19 1.53 6.15
C LEU A 321 9.03 0.77 6.79
N MET A 322 9.24 0.13 7.94
CA MET A 322 8.21 -0.61 8.67
C MET A 322 7.28 0.34 9.43
N THR A 323 6.57 1.22 8.71
CA THR A 323 5.67 2.25 9.23
C THR A 323 4.31 1.70 9.66
N TYR A 324 4.33 0.66 10.50
CA TYR A 324 3.18 0.01 11.12
C TYR A 324 3.61 -0.59 12.48
N GLU A 325 2.72 -1.29 13.18
CA GLU A 325 2.93 -1.88 14.53
C GLU A 325 2.97 -0.92 15.72
N TRP A 326 2.40 0.30 15.64
CA TRP A 326 2.18 1.09 16.87
C TRP A 326 1.16 0.42 17.79
N GLY A 327 0.00 0.07 17.25
CA GLY A 327 -0.95 -0.85 17.89
C GLY A 327 -0.50 -2.29 17.78
N TYR A 328 0.65 -2.62 18.39
CA TYR A 328 1.27 -3.95 18.42
C TYR A 328 0.37 -5.02 19.08
N ARG A 329 0.39 -6.26 18.60
CA ARG A 329 -0.50 -7.35 19.07
C ARG A 329 -0.38 -7.68 20.56
N LEU A 330 0.79 -7.48 21.17
CA LEU A 330 1.00 -7.69 22.62
C LEU A 330 0.96 -6.36 23.41
N GLY A 331 0.74 -5.25 22.73
CA GLY A 331 0.55 -3.93 23.32
C GLY A 331 -0.93 -3.61 23.51
N PRO A 332 -1.23 -2.46 24.14
CA PRO A 332 -2.61 -2.02 24.33
C PRO A 332 -3.28 -1.66 22.99
N PRO A 333 -4.63 -1.69 22.94
CA PRO A 333 -5.39 -1.30 21.75
C PRO A 333 -5.09 0.15 21.33
N GLN A 334 -4.78 0.33 20.05
CA GLN A 334 -4.66 1.61 19.35
C GLN A 334 -4.54 1.36 17.85
N ALA A 335 -4.55 2.42 17.03
CA ALA A 335 -4.31 2.32 15.60
C ALA A 335 -2.99 1.59 15.28
N ILE A 336 -3.03 0.68 14.29
CA ILE A 336 -1.86 -0.13 13.93
C ILE A 336 -0.80 0.71 13.22
N SER A 337 -1.22 1.68 12.38
CA SER A 337 -0.32 2.58 11.64
C SER A 337 -0.87 4.02 11.62
N PRO A 338 -0.86 4.72 12.76
CA PRO A 338 -1.41 6.06 12.86
C PRO A 338 -0.67 7.04 11.93
N ILE A 339 -1.41 7.75 11.08
CA ILE A 339 -0.83 8.57 10.00
C ILE A 339 0.10 9.67 10.51
N HIS A 340 -0.16 10.22 11.69
CA HIS A 340 0.68 11.25 12.30
C HIS A 340 2.06 10.70 12.70
N GLN A 341 2.17 9.42 13.09
CA GLN A 341 3.47 8.80 13.36
C GLN A 341 4.19 8.43 12.06
N ILE A 342 3.45 7.92 11.06
CA ILE A 342 4.01 7.68 9.72
C ILE A 342 4.63 8.96 9.18
N ARG A 343 3.93 10.09 9.31
CA ARG A 343 4.42 11.40 8.88
C ARG A 343 5.75 11.77 9.54
N ARG A 344 5.87 11.61 10.87
CA ARG A 344 7.12 11.87 11.59
C ARG A 344 8.27 11.00 11.10
N VAL A 345 8.00 9.73 10.76
CA VAL A 345 9.00 8.83 10.18
C VAL A 345 9.40 9.28 8.79
N LEU A 346 8.44 9.66 7.94
CA LEU A 346 8.70 10.13 6.59
C LEU A 346 9.45 11.47 6.59
N ASP A 347 9.12 12.41 7.48
CA ASP A 347 9.82 13.69 7.64
C ASP A 347 11.31 13.48 7.90
N TYR A 348 11.64 12.56 8.82
CA TYR A 348 13.01 12.19 9.05
C TYR A 348 13.60 11.43 7.85
N ALA A 349 12.92 10.41 7.33
CA ALA A 349 13.44 9.56 6.27
C ALA A 349 13.81 10.35 5.01
N VAL A 350 12.97 11.27 4.54
CA VAL A 350 13.26 12.07 3.35
C VAL A 350 14.34 13.14 3.58
N SER A 351 14.69 13.43 4.84
CA SER A 351 15.82 14.33 5.16
C SER A 351 17.18 13.64 4.98
N VAL A 352 17.23 12.31 5.02
CA VAL A 352 18.49 11.53 5.00
C VAL A 352 18.53 10.41 3.96
N ILE A 353 17.42 10.09 3.30
CA ILE A 353 17.31 9.07 2.24
C ILE A 353 16.65 9.73 1.01
N PRO A 354 17.19 9.54 -0.22
CA PRO A 354 16.52 10.01 -1.43
C PRO A 354 15.08 9.49 -1.53
N ARG A 355 14.11 10.38 -1.80
CA ARG A 355 12.67 10.06 -1.86
C ARG A 355 12.35 8.90 -2.81
N ASN A 356 13.05 8.85 -3.94
CA ASN A 356 12.95 7.80 -4.96
C ASN A 356 13.57 6.45 -4.54
N LYS A 357 14.08 6.31 -3.32
CA LYS A 357 14.54 5.06 -2.71
C LYS A 357 13.65 4.58 -1.57
N ILE A 358 12.56 5.27 -1.23
CA ILE A 358 11.75 4.96 -0.05
C ILE A 358 10.45 4.25 -0.47
N PHE A 359 10.25 3.04 0.06
CA PHE A 359 8.94 2.41 0.18
C PHE A 359 8.38 2.68 1.57
N MET A 360 7.17 3.25 1.63
CA MET A 360 6.41 3.32 2.87
C MET A 360 5.75 1.96 3.13
N GLY A 361 5.95 1.40 4.31
CA GLY A 361 5.28 0.18 4.74
C GLY A 361 3.81 0.45 5.06
N PHE A 362 2.93 -0.46 4.63
CA PHE A 362 1.50 -0.37 4.90
C PHE A 362 0.94 -1.74 5.26
N GLN A 363 0.40 -1.87 6.48
CA GLN A 363 -0.26 -3.07 6.92
C GLN A 363 -1.66 -3.23 6.31
N VAL A 364 -2.07 -4.46 6.03
CA VAL A 364 -3.39 -4.77 5.43
C VAL A 364 -4.29 -5.65 6.32
N TYR A 365 -4.02 -5.69 7.62
CA TYR A 365 -4.81 -6.43 8.62
C TYR A 365 -5.42 -5.52 9.68
N ALA A 366 -6.38 -6.09 10.40
CA ALA A 366 -7.07 -5.57 11.57
C ALA A 366 -6.58 -6.28 12.84
N ARG A 367 -6.89 -5.68 13.99
CA ARG A 367 -6.67 -6.29 15.31
C ARG A 367 -7.84 -6.10 16.24
N ASP A 368 -8.07 -7.10 17.08
CA ASP A 368 -9.15 -7.15 18.08
C ASP A 368 -8.57 -7.52 19.45
N TRP A 369 -8.71 -6.59 20.39
CA TRP A 369 -8.28 -6.75 21.77
C TRP A 369 -9.48 -6.95 22.67
N VAL A 370 -9.42 -7.97 23.53
CA VAL A 370 -10.34 -8.10 24.66
C VAL A 370 -9.96 -7.06 25.74
N LEU A 371 -10.97 -6.41 26.33
CA LEU A 371 -10.83 -5.40 27.37
C LEU A 371 -11.29 -5.91 28.75
N PRO A 372 -10.66 -5.44 29.85
CA PRO A 372 -9.48 -4.58 29.87
C PRO A 372 -8.23 -5.33 29.37
N HIS A 373 -7.37 -4.64 28.63
CA HIS A 373 -6.13 -5.24 28.12
C HIS A 373 -5.18 -5.57 29.27
N VAL A 374 -4.61 -6.77 29.24
CA VAL A 374 -3.58 -7.22 30.18
C VAL A 374 -2.26 -7.38 29.43
N GLN A 375 -1.16 -6.89 29.99
CA GLN A 375 0.16 -6.98 29.36
C GLN A 375 0.50 -8.44 29.01
N GLY A 376 0.91 -8.67 27.77
CA GLY A 376 1.21 -10.01 27.24
C GLY A 376 -0.01 -10.75 26.68
N GLN A 377 -1.23 -10.22 26.86
CA GLN A 377 -2.39 -10.66 26.11
C GLN A 377 -2.22 -10.34 24.63
N GLU A 378 -2.46 -11.34 23.79
CA GLU A 378 -2.35 -11.20 22.35
C GLU A 378 -3.69 -10.83 21.72
N ALA A 379 -3.69 -9.78 20.91
CA ALA A 379 -4.80 -9.41 20.03
C ALA A 379 -4.91 -10.37 18.85
N GLU A 380 -6.14 -10.72 18.50
CA GLU A 380 -6.39 -11.49 17.27
C GLU A 380 -6.07 -10.62 16.04
N THR A 381 -5.41 -11.18 15.03
CA THR A 381 -5.12 -10.50 13.76
C THR A 381 -5.92 -11.12 12.62
N PHE A 382 -6.69 -10.31 11.89
CA PHE A 382 -7.62 -10.75 10.84
C PHE A 382 -7.78 -9.68 9.74
N SER A 383 -8.65 -9.89 8.76
CA SER A 383 -8.78 -8.97 7.63
C SER A 383 -9.67 -7.74 7.93
N PRO A 384 -9.45 -6.60 7.25
CA PRO A 384 -10.36 -5.46 7.28
C PRO A 384 -11.81 -5.83 6.92
N GLN A 385 -12.01 -6.75 5.98
CA GLN A 385 -13.35 -7.24 5.62
C GLN A 385 -14.03 -7.96 6.80
N GLU A 386 -13.30 -8.80 7.53
CA GLU A 386 -13.81 -9.44 8.74
C GLU A 386 -14.09 -8.42 9.87
N ALA A 387 -13.37 -7.29 9.93
CA ALA A 387 -13.70 -6.21 10.87
C ALA A 387 -15.06 -5.58 10.58
N VAL A 388 -15.38 -5.36 9.30
CA VAL A 388 -16.71 -4.90 8.90
C VAL A 388 -17.78 -5.94 9.22
N GLU A 389 -17.51 -7.23 8.95
CA GLU A 389 -18.44 -8.32 9.25
C GLU A 389 -18.72 -8.45 10.75
N ARG A 390 -17.72 -8.27 11.62
CA ARG A 390 -17.89 -8.22 13.07
C ARG A 390 -18.71 -7.02 13.51
N ALA A 391 -18.44 -5.83 12.96
CA ALA A 391 -19.25 -4.64 13.26
C ALA A 391 -20.73 -4.87 12.91
N ILE A 392 -21.03 -5.48 11.75
CA ILE A 392 -22.38 -5.86 11.36
C ILE A 392 -22.96 -6.92 12.33
N ARG A 393 -22.19 -7.95 12.68
CA ARG A 393 -22.63 -9.06 13.54
C ARG A 393 -23.05 -8.57 14.93
N TYR A 394 -22.28 -7.66 15.51
CA TYR A 394 -22.51 -7.15 16.87
C TYR A 394 -23.26 -5.80 16.91
N GLY A 395 -23.71 -5.28 15.75
CA GLY A 395 -24.41 -4.00 15.67
C GLY A 395 -23.57 -2.80 16.09
N ALA A 396 -22.24 -2.89 15.97
CA ALA A 396 -21.32 -1.82 16.35
C ALA A 396 -21.26 -0.72 15.28
N VAL A 397 -21.17 0.53 15.74
CA VAL A 397 -20.95 1.68 14.85
C VAL A 397 -19.45 1.84 14.63
N ILE A 398 -19.03 1.84 13.37
CA ILE A 398 -17.64 2.06 12.97
C ILE A 398 -17.31 3.54 13.13
N GLN A 399 -16.46 3.85 14.10
CA GLN A 399 -15.95 5.20 14.35
C GLN A 399 -14.67 5.43 13.56
N TYR A 400 -14.23 6.69 13.50
CA TYR A 400 -13.00 7.08 12.83
C TYR A 400 -12.22 8.07 13.68
N ASP A 401 -10.97 7.73 14.01
CA ASP A 401 -10.06 8.63 14.68
C ASP A 401 -9.40 9.55 13.63
N PRO A 402 -9.65 10.87 13.65
CA PRO A 402 -9.08 11.80 12.66
C PRO A 402 -7.59 12.09 12.86
N ILE A 403 -7.04 11.86 14.06
CA ILE A 403 -5.61 12.07 14.37
C ILE A 403 -4.80 10.88 13.88
N ALA A 404 -5.27 9.67 14.15
CA ALA A 404 -4.66 8.45 13.62
C ALA A 404 -5.01 8.23 12.14
N ALA A 405 -6.11 8.81 11.67
CA ALA A 405 -6.73 8.54 10.38
C ALA A 405 -7.03 7.03 10.20
N SER A 406 -7.59 6.40 11.24
CA SER A 406 -7.90 4.96 11.27
C SER A 406 -9.30 4.69 11.83
N PRO A 407 -10.04 3.72 11.27
CA PRO A 407 -11.32 3.29 11.81
C PRO A 407 -11.15 2.38 13.03
N PHE A 408 -12.12 2.46 13.94
CA PHE A 408 -12.19 1.60 15.12
C PHE A 408 -13.63 1.43 15.60
N TYR A 409 -13.88 0.43 16.44
CA TYR A 409 -15.14 0.31 17.20
C TYR A 409 -14.94 -0.58 18.42
N ARG A 410 -15.94 -0.57 19.31
CA ARG A 410 -16.05 -1.52 20.42
C ARG A 410 -17.32 -2.35 20.28
N TYR A 411 -17.27 -3.57 20.78
CA TYR A 411 -18.44 -4.44 20.87
C TYR A 411 -18.37 -5.33 22.12
N VAL A 412 -19.49 -5.96 22.46
CA VAL A 412 -19.56 -6.98 23.53
C VAL A 412 -19.86 -8.32 22.89
N ASP A 413 -19.04 -9.33 23.17
CA ASP A 413 -19.23 -10.67 22.62
C ASP A 413 -20.34 -11.45 23.35
N SER A 414 -20.64 -12.66 22.88
CA SER A 414 -21.67 -13.52 23.49
C SER A 414 -21.33 -13.99 24.90
N GLN A 415 -20.08 -13.80 25.36
CA GLN A 415 -19.62 -14.13 26.72
C GLN A 415 -19.64 -12.90 27.65
N GLY A 416 -20.10 -11.75 27.16
CA GLY A 416 -20.12 -10.50 27.93
C GLY A 416 -18.76 -9.79 28.00
N ARG A 417 -17.76 -10.23 27.22
CA ARG A 417 -16.45 -9.58 27.18
C ARG A 417 -16.50 -8.38 26.25
N THR A 418 -15.88 -7.27 26.66
CA THR A 418 -15.76 -6.09 25.80
C THR A 418 -14.55 -6.24 24.89
N HIS A 419 -14.69 -5.79 23.65
CA HIS A 419 -13.64 -5.82 22.63
C HIS A 419 -13.40 -4.43 22.07
N GLU A 420 -12.17 -4.14 21.64
CA GLU A 420 -11.82 -2.97 20.83
C GLU A 420 -11.10 -3.40 19.56
N VAL A 421 -11.63 -2.97 18.41
CA VAL A 421 -11.11 -3.32 17.09
C VAL A 421 -10.53 -2.10 16.42
N TRP A 422 -9.29 -2.19 15.95
CA TRP A 422 -8.65 -1.21 15.08
C TRP A 422 -8.30 -1.86 13.75
N PHE A 423 -8.61 -1.18 12.65
CA PHE A 423 -8.40 -1.73 11.31
C PHE A 423 -8.10 -0.62 10.30
N GLU A 424 -8.11 -0.97 9.02
CA GLU A 424 -7.92 -0.06 7.90
C GLU A 424 -9.15 -0.10 7.00
N ASP A 425 -9.56 1.04 6.45
CA ASP A 425 -10.63 1.11 5.45
C ASP A 425 -10.29 2.08 4.30
N ALA A 426 -11.23 2.28 3.39
CA ALA A 426 -11.04 3.17 2.25
C ALA A 426 -10.54 4.58 2.64
N ARG A 427 -10.95 5.13 3.80
CA ARG A 427 -10.51 6.45 4.27
C ARG A 427 -9.03 6.42 4.63
N SER A 428 -8.63 5.45 5.46
CA SER A 428 -7.25 5.34 5.96
C SER A 428 -6.27 4.91 4.86
N ALA A 429 -6.68 4.03 3.95
CA ALA A 429 -5.90 3.70 2.76
C ALA A 429 -5.69 4.92 1.86
N GLN A 430 -6.75 5.67 1.52
CA GLN A 430 -6.62 6.87 0.69
C GLN A 430 -5.68 7.90 1.32
N ALA A 431 -5.78 8.12 2.63
CA ALA A 431 -4.90 9.06 3.35
C ALA A 431 -3.41 8.64 3.24
N LYS A 432 -3.10 7.35 3.35
CA LYS A 432 -1.75 6.82 3.17
C LYS A 432 -1.27 6.87 1.72
N LEU A 433 -2.13 6.58 0.75
CA LEU A 433 -1.83 6.76 -0.68
C LEU A 433 -1.55 8.24 -1.01
N ASP A 434 -2.20 9.18 -0.33
CA ASP A 434 -1.91 10.61 -0.47
C ASP A 434 -0.55 11.00 0.12
N LEU A 435 -0.09 10.36 1.21
CA LEU A 435 1.29 10.53 1.70
C LEU A 435 2.34 10.11 0.66
N VAL A 436 2.12 9.01 -0.06
CA VAL A 436 3.03 8.55 -1.13
C VAL A 436 3.21 9.65 -2.20
N LYS A 437 2.13 10.35 -2.55
CA LYS A 437 2.19 11.49 -3.49
C LYS A 437 2.84 12.72 -2.86
N GLU A 438 2.43 13.05 -1.64
CA GLU A 438 2.90 14.23 -0.90
C GLU A 438 4.43 14.21 -0.72
N TYR A 439 4.97 13.07 -0.31
CA TYR A 439 6.41 12.89 -0.10
C TYR A 439 7.15 12.49 -1.38
N GLN A 440 6.45 12.26 -2.49
CA GLN A 440 7.01 11.80 -3.77
C GLN A 440 7.85 10.53 -3.61
N LEU A 441 7.31 9.56 -2.86
CA LEU A 441 8.01 8.32 -2.55
C LEU A 441 8.12 7.41 -3.78
N ARG A 442 9.08 6.47 -3.73
CA ARG A 442 9.22 5.41 -4.75
C ARG A 442 7.96 4.56 -4.84
N GLY A 443 7.36 4.25 -3.70
CA GLY A 443 6.29 3.26 -3.65
C GLY A 443 5.75 2.94 -2.26
N ILE A 444 4.94 1.88 -2.24
CA ILE A 444 4.31 1.33 -1.03
C ILE A 444 4.60 -0.16 -0.92
N SER A 445 4.88 -0.64 0.29
CA SER A 445 5.21 -2.04 0.58
C SER A 445 4.19 -2.62 1.55
N TYR A 446 3.47 -3.65 1.12
CA TYR A 446 2.37 -4.22 1.88
C TYR A 446 2.81 -5.33 2.83
N TRP A 447 2.36 -5.24 4.08
CA TRP A 447 2.55 -6.27 5.12
C TRP A 447 1.20 -6.73 5.67
N VAL A 448 0.76 -7.96 5.51
CA VAL A 448 1.28 -9.04 4.68
C VAL A 448 0.11 -9.54 3.84
N LEU A 449 0.36 -10.20 2.71
CA LEU A 449 -0.71 -10.79 1.92
C LEU A 449 -1.48 -11.86 2.72
N GLY A 450 -2.68 -12.20 2.25
CA GLY A 450 -3.57 -13.16 2.90
C GLY A 450 -4.74 -12.55 3.68
N TYR A 451 -4.76 -11.23 3.86
CA TYR A 451 -5.88 -10.50 4.45
C TYR A 451 -6.68 -9.77 3.39
N SER A 452 -7.97 -10.11 3.26
CA SER A 452 -8.85 -9.49 2.26
C SER A 452 -9.04 -8.00 2.52
N TYR A 453 -8.64 -7.18 1.55
CA TYR A 453 -8.80 -5.73 1.58
C TYR A 453 -9.01 -5.13 0.16
N PRO A 454 -10.17 -5.40 -0.47
CA PRO A 454 -10.48 -5.00 -1.86
C PRO A 454 -10.40 -3.49 -2.11
N GLU A 455 -10.80 -2.67 -1.13
CA GLU A 455 -10.80 -1.22 -1.22
C GLU A 455 -9.40 -0.66 -1.42
N ASN A 456 -8.39 -1.22 -0.73
CA ASN A 456 -7.00 -0.81 -0.88
C ASN A 456 -6.53 -0.99 -2.33
N TRP A 457 -6.76 -2.17 -2.93
CA TRP A 457 -6.32 -2.46 -4.29
C TRP A 457 -7.05 -1.61 -5.32
N THR A 458 -8.35 -1.39 -5.11
CA THR A 458 -9.18 -0.52 -5.93
C THR A 458 -8.68 0.93 -5.88
N LEU A 459 -8.39 1.45 -4.68
CA LEU A 459 -7.85 2.79 -4.50
C LEU A 459 -6.43 2.91 -5.06
N LEU A 460 -5.57 1.90 -4.90
CA LEU A 460 -4.23 1.87 -5.47
C LEU A 460 -4.28 2.02 -6.99
N GLU A 461 -5.12 1.25 -7.69
CA GLU A 461 -5.35 1.40 -9.13
C GLU A 461 -5.95 2.76 -9.49
N GLY A 462 -6.84 3.29 -8.64
CA GLY A 462 -7.46 4.60 -8.84
C GLY A 462 -6.46 5.75 -8.77
N ASN A 463 -5.41 5.61 -7.97
CA ASN A 463 -4.44 6.66 -7.66
C ASN A 463 -3.16 6.56 -8.50
N PHE A 464 -2.71 5.35 -8.85
CA PHE A 464 -1.39 5.12 -9.40
C PHE A 464 -1.39 4.22 -10.64
N ARG A 465 -0.34 4.33 -11.45
CA ARG A 465 0.05 3.30 -12.43
C ARG A 465 1.19 2.49 -11.84
N ILE A 466 0.99 1.19 -11.68
CA ILE A 466 2.02 0.32 -11.11
C ILE A 466 3.06 -0.01 -12.17
N ARG A 467 4.34 0.18 -11.85
CA ARG A 467 5.46 -0.19 -12.72
C ARG A 467 5.62 -1.71 -12.72
N LYS A 468 5.71 -2.30 -13.91
CA LYS A 468 6.18 -3.67 -14.15
C LYS A 468 7.60 -3.59 -14.71
N LEU A 469 8.48 -4.51 -14.33
CA LEU A 469 9.91 -4.51 -14.67
C LEU A 469 10.28 -5.68 -15.57
#